data_AF-A0A922M598-F1
#
_entry.id   AF-A0A922M598-F1
#
_cell.length_a   1.000
_cell.length_b   1.000
_cell.length_c   1.000
_cell.angle_alpha   90.00
_cell.angle_beta   90.00
_cell.angle_gamma   90.00
#
_symmetry.space_group_name_H-M   'P 1'
#
loop_
_entity.id
_entity.type
_entity.pdbx_description
1 polymer ?
#
loop_
_entity_poly.entity_id
_entity_poly.type
_entity_poly.pdbx_seq_one_letter_code
_entity_poly.pdbx_strand_id
1 'polypeptide(L)'
;MPMIPLGLKETKEVDFREPFKDFILEHYSEDAAAYEDAISDFMDMRQAMRTPVRSSAGVALLFKYYNQLYFIERRFFPPDRSLGVYFEWFDSLTGVPSCQRTVAFEKACVLFNIAGIYTQLGAKQDRSTCSGLDGGVEAWLRAAGALRYVLDNFTNAPSVDLAADTLLVLAALMTVRTLLFTQKKCYKHHCNLISVLPHSDPFRC
;
A
#
# COMPACT_ATOMS: atom_id res chain seq x y z
N MET A 1 3.00 24.59 2.46
CA MET A 1 1.79 23.76 2.56
C MET A 1 2.15 22.40 3.14
N PRO A 2 1.64 22.05 4.32
CA PRO A 2 1.87 20.76 4.94
C PRO A 2 1.27 19.63 4.09
N MET A 3 1.92 18.47 4.12
CA MET A 3 1.47 17.24 3.47
C MET A 3 0.89 16.35 4.57
N ILE A 4 -0.36 15.92 4.44
CA ILE A 4 -1.00 15.01 5.39
C ILE A 4 -0.85 13.60 4.81
N PRO A 5 0.07 12.77 5.32
CA PRO A 5 0.17 11.38 4.90
C PRO A 5 -1.01 10.57 5.44
N LEU A 6 -1.33 9.46 4.77
CA LEU A 6 -2.35 8.53 5.26
C LEU A 6 -1.82 7.70 6.43
N GLY A 7 -2.69 7.48 7.40
CA GLY A 7 -2.50 6.47 8.43
C GLY A 7 -2.47 5.07 7.83
N LEU A 8 -1.76 4.15 8.47
CA LEU A 8 -1.82 2.75 8.11
C LEU A 8 -3.00 2.11 8.83
N LYS A 9 -3.71 1.20 8.16
CA LYS A 9 -4.67 0.31 8.77
C LYS A 9 -3.93 -0.66 9.69
N GLU A 10 -4.58 -0.99 10.80
CA GLU A 10 -4.10 -1.98 11.76
C GLU A 10 -4.93 -3.26 11.62
N THR A 11 -4.34 -4.40 11.98
CA THR A 11 -5.03 -5.71 11.93
C THR A 11 -4.71 -6.55 13.16
N LYS A 12 -5.67 -7.41 13.52
CA LYS A 12 -5.49 -8.43 14.55
C LYS A 12 -4.65 -9.60 14.05
N GLU A 13 -4.14 -10.34 15.02
CA GLU A 13 -3.51 -11.62 14.77
C GLU A 13 -4.54 -12.61 14.21
N VAL A 14 -4.07 -13.46 13.31
CA VAL A 14 -4.85 -14.50 12.65
C VAL A 14 -3.95 -15.70 12.59
N ASP A 15 -4.39 -16.81 13.15
CA ASP A 15 -3.63 -18.05 13.13
C ASP A 15 -4.10 -18.95 11.98
N PHE A 16 -3.18 -19.24 11.07
CA PHE A 16 -3.41 -20.11 9.92
C PHE A 16 -2.92 -21.53 10.15
N ARG A 17 -2.24 -21.83 11.28
CA ARG A 17 -1.58 -23.12 11.49
C ARG A 17 -2.57 -24.28 11.44
N GLU A 18 -3.49 -24.35 12.38
CA GLU A 18 -4.47 -25.43 12.44
C GLU A 18 -5.38 -25.46 11.20
N PRO A 19 -5.97 -24.33 10.73
CA PRO A 19 -6.79 -24.34 9.53
C PRO A 19 -6.06 -24.86 8.27
N PHE A 20 -4.77 -24.55 8.09
CA PHE A 20 -4.01 -25.05 6.96
C PHE A 20 -3.65 -26.53 7.12
N LYS A 21 -3.27 -26.97 8.33
CA LYS A 21 -2.99 -28.39 8.59
C LYS A 21 -4.22 -29.26 8.36
N ASP A 22 -5.36 -28.85 8.90
CA ASP A 22 -6.65 -29.53 8.72
C ASP A 22 -7.02 -29.59 7.23
N PHE A 23 -6.83 -28.50 6.50
CA PHE A 23 -7.11 -28.46 5.06
C PHE A 23 -6.17 -29.37 4.27
N ILE A 24 -4.88 -29.39 4.60
CA ILE A 24 -3.89 -30.25 3.92
C ILE A 24 -4.25 -31.73 4.10
N LEU A 25 -4.55 -32.12 5.34
CA LEU A 25 -4.92 -33.48 5.65
C LEU A 25 -6.22 -33.89 4.96
N GLU A 26 -7.25 -33.05 5.02
CA GLU A 26 -8.58 -33.43 4.51
C GLU A 26 -8.72 -33.29 2.99
N HIS A 27 -8.14 -32.25 2.38
CA HIS A 27 -8.33 -31.97 0.95
C HIS A 27 -7.26 -32.62 0.08
N TYR A 28 -6.00 -32.60 0.53
CA TYR A 28 -4.88 -33.18 -0.22
C TYR A 28 -4.53 -34.60 0.24
N SER A 29 -5.06 -35.08 1.37
CA SER A 29 -4.71 -36.39 1.95
C SER A 29 -3.19 -36.52 2.20
N GLU A 30 -2.55 -35.41 2.56
CA GLU A 30 -1.12 -35.33 2.82
C GLU A 30 -0.84 -35.10 4.30
N ASP A 31 0.35 -35.49 4.75
CA ASP A 31 0.81 -35.22 6.12
C ASP A 31 1.17 -33.73 6.27
N ALA A 32 0.40 -33.03 7.09
CA ALA A 32 0.58 -31.61 7.34
C ALA A 32 1.92 -31.27 8.01
N ALA A 33 2.56 -32.23 8.71
CA ALA A 33 3.86 -32.02 9.35
C ALA A 33 4.96 -31.68 8.34
N ALA A 34 4.85 -32.14 7.09
CA ALA A 34 5.78 -31.81 6.02
C ALA A 34 5.75 -30.32 5.61
N TYR A 35 4.72 -29.58 6.03
CA TYR A 35 4.49 -28.18 5.66
C TYR A 35 4.65 -27.20 6.82
N GLU A 36 5.00 -27.66 8.02
CA GLU A 36 5.11 -26.85 9.24
C GLU A 36 6.00 -25.61 9.04
N ASP A 37 7.17 -25.81 8.43
CA ASP A 37 8.14 -24.73 8.18
C ASP A 37 7.55 -23.66 7.24
N ALA A 38 6.89 -24.08 6.15
CA ALA A 38 6.28 -23.15 5.19
C ALA A 38 5.10 -22.38 5.81
N ILE A 39 4.33 -23.04 6.67
CA ILE A 39 3.24 -22.40 7.43
C ILE A 39 3.83 -21.40 8.42
N SER A 40 4.91 -21.75 9.12
CA SER A 40 5.60 -20.86 10.05
C SER A 40 6.18 -19.63 9.35
N ASP A 41 6.84 -19.81 8.21
CA ASP A 41 7.37 -18.71 7.39
C ASP A 41 6.27 -17.74 6.94
N PHE A 42 5.09 -18.26 6.57
CA PHE A 42 3.93 -17.44 6.22
C PHE A 42 3.38 -16.68 7.42
N MET A 43 3.29 -17.34 8.58
CA MET A 43 2.86 -16.73 9.84
C MET A 43 3.81 -15.60 10.27
N ASP A 44 5.12 -15.81 10.19
CA ASP A 44 6.13 -14.81 10.51
C ASP A 44 6.08 -13.63 9.54
N MET A 45 5.84 -13.88 8.25
CA MET A 45 5.65 -12.83 7.26
C MET A 45 4.41 -11.99 7.56
N ARG A 46 3.30 -12.62 7.94
CA ARG A 46 2.09 -11.91 8.36
C ARG A 46 2.34 -11.12 9.64
N GLN A 47 3.07 -11.67 10.60
CA GLN A 47 3.38 -10.95 11.83
C GLN A 47 4.25 -9.71 11.55
N ALA A 48 5.25 -9.85 10.68
CA ALA A 48 6.11 -8.74 10.27
C ALA A 48 5.35 -7.63 9.54
N MET A 49 4.38 -7.97 8.69
CA MET A 49 3.65 -6.99 7.89
C MET A 49 2.67 -6.14 8.72
N ARG A 50 2.31 -6.56 9.95
CA ARG A 50 1.43 -5.79 10.88
C ARG A 50 2.05 -4.47 11.30
N THR A 51 3.37 -4.41 11.37
CA THR A 51 4.13 -3.21 11.75
C THR A 51 5.21 -2.94 10.71
N PRO A 52 4.84 -2.61 9.47
CA PRO A 52 5.82 -2.43 8.40
C PRO A 52 6.62 -1.15 8.64
N VAL A 53 7.92 -1.21 8.38
CA VAL A 53 8.78 -0.02 8.44
C VAL A 53 8.35 1.00 7.39
N ARG A 54 8.40 2.29 7.74
CA ARG A 54 7.97 3.40 6.86
C ARG A 54 9.05 3.75 5.82
N SER A 55 9.44 2.75 5.03
CA SER A 55 10.52 2.78 4.03
C SER A 55 10.21 1.87 2.84
N SER A 56 11.09 1.89 1.82
CA SER A 56 11.00 0.97 0.67
C SER A 56 11.03 -0.50 1.07
N ALA A 57 11.76 -0.86 2.15
CA ALA A 57 11.79 -2.21 2.68
C ALA A 57 10.42 -2.66 3.21
N GLY A 58 9.67 -1.76 3.85
CA GLY A 58 8.31 -2.07 4.32
C GLY A 58 7.33 -2.25 3.18
N VAL A 59 7.46 -1.45 2.11
CA VAL A 59 6.71 -1.66 0.87
C VAL A 59 7.02 -3.02 0.25
N ALA A 60 8.29 -3.41 0.18
CA ALA A 60 8.70 -4.71 -0.35
C ALA A 60 8.13 -5.87 0.49
N LEU A 61 8.12 -5.75 1.82
CA LEU A 61 7.50 -6.72 2.71
C LEU A 61 6.00 -6.87 2.44
N LEU A 62 5.27 -5.75 2.33
CA LEU A 62 3.83 -5.79 2.05
C LEU A 62 3.53 -6.39 0.68
N PHE A 63 4.32 -6.09 -0.36
CA PHE A 63 4.19 -6.74 -1.66
C PHE A 63 4.50 -8.24 -1.61
N LYS A 64 5.53 -8.65 -0.84
CA LYS A 64 5.85 -10.06 -0.63
C LYS A 64 4.66 -10.79 -0.03
N TYR A 65 4.04 -10.22 1.01
CA TYR A 65 2.86 -10.80 1.64
C TYR A 65 1.65 -10.82 0.70
N TYR A 66 1.36 -9.72 0.00
CA TYR A 66 0.29 -9.64 -1.00
C TYR A 66 0.42 -10.73 -2.08
N ASN A 67 1.64 -10.97 -2.57
CA ASN A 67 1.91 -12.01 -3.56
C ASN A 67 1.72 -13.41 -2.97
N GLN A 68 2.07 -13.64 -1.71
CA GLN A 68 1.79 -14.93 -1.06
C GLN A 68 0.29 -15.19 -0.91
N LEU A 69 -0.50 -14.15 -0.58
CA LEU A 69 -1.95 -14.26 -0.52
C LEU A 69 -2.58 -14.71 -1.85
N TYR A 70 -1.95 -14.43 -3.00
CA TYR A 70 -2.41 -14.96 -4.28
C TYR A 70 -2.34 -16.48 -4.36
N PHE A 71 -1.24 -17.08 -3.90
CA PHE A 71 -1.08 -18.53 -3.89
C PHE A 71 -1.93 -19.19 -2.80
N ILE A 72 -2.02 -18.56 -1.62
CA ILE A 72 -2.83 -19.05 -0.52
C ILE A 72 -4.32 -19.08 -0.88
N GLU A 73 -4.86 -17.99 -1.43
CA GLU A 73 -6.27 -17.93 -1.85
C GLU A 73 -6.63 -19.07 -2.79
N ARG A 74 -5.77 -19.36 -3.77
CA ARG A 74 -6.02 -20.39 -4.79
C ARG A 74 -5.94 -21.82 -4.26
N ARG A 75 -5.18 -22.07 -3.20
CA ARG A 75 -4.97 -23.43 -2.65
C ARG A 75 -5.90 -23.72 -1.49
N PHE A 76 -6.10 -22.75 -0.61
CA PHE A 76 -6.72 -22.95 0.70
C PHE A 76 -8.14 -22.38 0.77
N PHE A 77 -8.53 -21.46 -0.12
CA PHE A 77 -9.85 -20.81 -0.09
C PHE A 77 -10.68 -21.15 -1.34
N PRO A 78 -11.07 -22.42 -1.55
CA PRO A 78 -11.97 -22.78 -2.64
C PRO A 78 -13.38 -22.23 -2.36
N PRO A 79 -14.21 -21.97 -3.40
CA PRO A 79 -15.49 -21.28 -3.24
C PRO A 79 -16.55 -22.09 -2.48
N ASP A 80 -16.40 -23.42 -2.42
CA ASP A 80 -17.33 -24.37 -1.80
C ASP A 80 -16.96 -24.73 -0.35
N ARG A 81 -15.78 -24.33 0.14
CA ARG A 81 -15.30 -24.66 1.48
C ARG A 81 -14.74 -23.44 2.21
N SER A 82 -15.08 -23.35 3.49
CA SER A 82 -14.59 -22.32 4.39
C SER A 82 -13.59 -22.87 5.39
N LEU A 83 -12.44 -22.22 5.51
CA LEU A 83 -11.45 -22.48 6.57
C LEU A 83 -11.85 -21.94 7.94
N GLY A 84 -12.88 -21.09 8.03
CA GLY A 84 -13.25 -20.44 9.29
C GLY A 84 -12.27 -19.35 9.73
N VAL A 85 -11.43 -18.87 8.82
CA VAL A 85 -10.50 -17.75 9.07
C VAL A 85 -11.21 -16.42 8.86
N TYR A 86 -10.98 -15.50 9.81
CA TYR A 86 -11.53 -14.15 9.80
C TYR A 86 -10.41 -13.11 9.81
N PHE A 87 -10.47 -12.17 8.87
CA PHE A 87 -9.57 -11.04 8.76
C PHE A 87 -10.23 -9.82 9.39
N GLU A 88 -9.70 -9.35 10.52
CA GLU A 88 -10.16 -8.14 11.19
C GLU A 88 -9.16 -6.99 10.97
N TRP A 89 -9.65 -5.89 10.40
CA TRP A 89 -8.90 -4.67 10.14
C TRP A 89 -9.60 -3.46 10.72
N PHE A 90 -8.83 -2.49 11.18
CA PHE A 90 -9.32 -1.21 11.65
C PHE A 90 -9.30 -0.19 10.50
N ASP A 91 -10.40 0.54 10.36
CA ASP A 91 -10.49 1.67 9.44
C ASP A 91 -9.50 2.76 9.83
N SER A 92 -8.67 3.19 8.88
CA SER A 92 -7.58 4.15 9.10
C SER A 92 -8.05 5.59 9.37
N LEU A 93 -9.33 5.90 9.08
CA LEU A 93 -9.91 7.24 9.25
C LEU A 93 -10.78 7.35 10.49
N THR A 94 -11.53 6.28 10.81
CA THR A 94 -12.55 6.24 11.87
C THR A 94 -12.16 5.34 13.05
N GLY A 95 -11.21 4.42 12.85
CA GLY A 95 -10.80 3.42 13.85
C GLY A 95 -11.81 2.29 14.06
N VAL A 96 -12.91 2.25 13.29
CA VAL A 96 -13.95 1.22 13.42
C VAL A 96 -13.42 -0.12 12.87
N PRO A 97 -13.57 -1.24 13.61
CA PRO A 97 -13.17 -2.55 13.10
C PRO A 97 -14.13 -3.06 12.02
N SER A 98 -13.57 -3.76 11.04
CA SER A 98 -14.28 -4.49 9.99
C SER A 98 -13.72 -5.89 9.90
N CYS A 99 -14.60 -6.89 9.89
CA CYS A 99 -14.23 -8.30 9.88
C CYS A 99 -14.82 -8.99 8.65
N GLN A 100 -14.00 -9.68 7.87
CA GLN A 100 -14.41 -10.44 6.69
C GLN A 100 -13.68 -11.76 6.58
N ARG A 101 -14.28 -12.71 5.86
CA ARG A 101 -13.68 -14.03 5.61
C ARG A 101 -12.92 -14.13 4.29
N THR A 102 -12.98 -13.08 3.47
CA THR A 102 -12.44 -13.10 2.11
C THR A 102 -10.98 -12.67 2.10
N VAL A 103 -10.12 -13.44 1.41
CA VAL A 103 -8.72 -13.05 1.19
C VAL A 103 -8.63 -11.75 0.38
N ALA A 104 -9.63 -11.47 -0.46
CA ALA A 104 -9.79 -10.19 -1.14
C ALA A 104 -9.79 -9.00 -0.17
N PHE A 105 -10.43 -9.11 1.01
CA PHE A 105 -10.42 -8.04 2.00
C PHE A 105 -9.02 -7.82 2.62
N GLU A 106 -8.31 -8.89 2.98
CA GLU A 106 -6.92 -8.82 3.46
C GLU A 106 -6.02 -8.13 2.41
N LYS A 107 -6.14 -8.55 1.15
CA LYS A 107 -5.39 -7.98 0.01
C LYS A 107 -5.64 -6.48 -0.17
N ALA A 108 -6.90 -6.05 -0.13
CA ALA A 108 -7.27 -4.65 -0.24
C ALA A 108 -6.65 -3.80 0.90
N CYS A 109 -6.67 -4.31 2.14
CA CYS A 109 -6.09 -3.62 3.29
C CYS A 109 -4.56 -3.52 3.21
N VAL A 110 -3.89 -4.58 2.75
CA VAL A 110 -2.43 -4.58 2.52
C VAL A 110 -2.04 -3.56 1.45
N LEU A 111 -2.79 -3.50 0.33
CA LEU A 111 -2.58 -2.51 -0.72
C LEU A 111 -2.82 -1.07 -0.25
N PHE A 112 -3.84 -0.86 0.60
CA PHE A 112 -4.06 0.44 1.23
C PHE A 112 -2.85 0.85 2.08
N ASN A 113 -2.26 -0.07 2.86
CA ASN A 113 -1.06 0.21 3.63
C ASN A 113 0.17 0.50 2.74
N ILE A 114 0.30 -0.16 1.59
CA ILE A 114 1.33 0.18 0.59
C ILE A 114 1.16 1.63 0.12
N ALA A 115 -0.07 2.04 -0.23
CA ALA A 115 -0.35 3.43 -0.59
C ALA A 115 -0.01 4.38 0.57
N GLY A 116 -0.39 4.02 1.80
CA GLY A 116 -0.08 4.77 3.01
C GLY A 116 1.42 5.01 3.20
N ILE A 117 2.26 3.99 3.06
CA ILE A 117 3.72 4.16 3.14
C ILE A 117 4.23 5.08 2.03
N TYR A 118 3.73 4.96 0.81
CA TYR A 118 4.10 5.87 -0.28
C TYR A 118 3.74 7.33 0.03
N THR A 119 2.57 7.60 0.63
CA THR A 119 2.23 8.97 1.07
C THR A 119 3.20 9.51 2.12
N GLN A 120 3.63 8.64 3.05
CA GLN A 120 4.60 9.00 4.09
C GLN A 120 6.00 9.24 3.52
N LEU A 121 6.42 8.45 2.53
CA LEU A 121 7.67 8.66 1.79
C LEU A 121 7.64 9.97 1.01
N GLY A 122 6.55 10.25 0.30
CA GLY A 122 6.37 11.48 -0.47
C GLY A 122 6.31 12.73 0.42
N ALA A 123 5.77 12.62 1.63
CA ALA A 123 5.73 13.71 2.61
C ALA A 123 7.11 14.05 3.19
N LYS A 124 8.04 13.09 3.23
CA LYS A 124 9.41 13.25 3.76
C LYS A 124 10.40 13.84 2.74
N GLN A 125 10.03 13.96 1.47
CA GLN A 125 10.94 14.41 0.42
C GLN A 125 11.34 15.88 0.58
N ASP A 126 12.61 16.17 0.32
CA ASP A 126 13.12 17.54 0.30
C ASP A 126 12.65 18.27 -0.96
N ARG A 127 11.82 19.30 -0.75
CA ARG A 127 11.20 20.07 -1.82
C ARG A 127 12.11 21.16 -2.39
N SER A 128 13.29 21.33 -1.80
CA SER A 128 14.30 22.28 -2.24
C SER A 128 15.22 21.67 -3.30
N THR A 129 15.29 20.35 -3.44
CA THR A 129 16.20 19.66 -4.38
C THR A 129 15.43 19.06 -5.56
N CYS A 130 16.07 18.95 -6.74
CA CYS A 130 15.43 18.31 -7.89
C CYS A 130 15.18 16.82 -7.63
N SER A 131 16.11 16.14 -6.96
CA SER A 131 15.97 14.72 -6.58
C SER A 131 14.81 14.49 -5.62
N GLY A 132 14.63 15.34 -4.60
CA GLY A 132 13.48 15.22 -3.70
C GLY A 132 12.16 15.58 -4.39
N LEU A 133 12.17 16.49 -5.38
CA LEU A 133 10.99 16.73 -6.21
C LEU A 133 10.60 15.49 -7.03
N ASP A 134 11.58 14.80 -7.62
CA ASP A 134 11.35 13.58 -8.40
C ASP A 134 10.89 12.40 -7.53
N GLY A 135 11.56 12.17 -6.40
CA GLY A 135 11.13 11.16 -5.43
C GLY A 135 9.73 11.45 -4.88
N GLY A 136 9.35 12.72 -4.77
CA GLY A 136 8.01 13.13 -4.38
C GLY A 136 6.98 12.77 -5.43
N VAL A 137 7.18 13.17 -6.69
CA VAL A 137 6.32 12.81 -7.83
C VAL A 137 6.11 11.30 -7.87
N GLU A 138 7.20 10.55 -7.79
CA GLU A 138 7.20 9.09 -7.86
C GLU A 138 6.39 8.47 -6.71
N ALA A 139 6.61 8.91 -5.47
CA ALA A 139 5.90 8.40 -4.30
C ALA A 139 4.38 8.70 -4.37
N TRP A 140 3.99 9.93 -4.70
CA TRP A 140 2.57 10.31 -4.79
C TRP A 140 1.86 9.60 -5.94
N LEU A 141 2.52 9.40 -7.09
CA LEU A 141 1.96 8.62 -8.20
C LEU A 141 1.75 7.16 -7.82
N ARG A 142 2.70 6.54 -7.12
CA ARG A 142 2.55 5.16 -6.65
C ARG A 142 1.43 5.01 -5.62
N ALA A 143 1.26 5.97 -4.72
CA ALA A 143 0.13 5.99 -3.80
C ALA A 143 -1.21 6.10 -4.55
N ALA A 144 -1.31 7.02 -5.52
CA ALA A 144 -2.51 7.19 -6.34
C ALA A 144 -2.86 5.91 -7.12
N GLY A 145 -1.85 5.29 -7.74
CA GLY A 145 -2.01 4.05 -8.50
C GLY A 145 -2.46 2.88 -7.64
N ALA A 146 -1.88 2.72 -6.44
CA ALA A 146 -2.28 1.67 -5.51
C ALA A 146 -3.75 1.84 -5.07
N LEU A 147 -4.18 3.05 -4.70
CA LEU A 147 -5.58 3.31 -4.32
C LEU A 147 -6.56 3.10 -5.48
N ARG A 148 -6.17 3.50 -6.70
CA ARG A 148 -6.96 3.25 -7.90
C ARG A 148 -7.09 1.75 -8.18
N TYR A 149 -6.00 1.01 -8.04
CA TYR A 149 -6.02 -0.43 -8.21
C TYR A 149 -6.97 -1.10 -7.18
N VAL A 150 -6.99 -0.62 -5.93
CA VAL A 150 -7.94 -1.10 -4.94
C VAL A 150 -9.38 -0.84 -5.38
N LEU A 151 -9.69 0.38 -5.82
CA LEU A 151 -11.01 0.79 -6.30
C LEU A 151 -11.50 -0.11 -7.45
N ASP A 152 -10.64 -0.40 -8.42
CA ASP A 152 -11.03 -1.09 -9.65
C ASP A 152 -11.17 -2.61 -9.46
N ASN A 153 -10.49 -3.20 -8.46
CA ASN A 153 -10.41 -4.66 -8.29
C ASN A 153 -11.12 -5.20 -7.05
N PHE A 154 -11.43 -4.37 -6.04
CA PHE A 154 -12.01 -4.80 -4.78
C PHE A 154 -13.31 -4.04 -4.50
N THR A 155 -14.43 -4.63 -4.92
CA THR A 155 -15.77 -4.05 -4.73
C THR A 155 -16.39 -4.47 -3.39
N ASN A 156 -17.44 -3.76 -2.96
CA ASN A 156 -18.22 -4.05 -1.74
C ASN A 156 -17.38 -4.07 -0.45
N ALA A 157 -16.44 -3.14 -0.32
CA ALA A 157 -15.59 -3.06 0.86
C ALA A 157 -16.41 -2.68 2.13
N PRO A 158 -16.13 -3.31 3.28
CA PRO A 158 -16.90 -3.11 4.52
C PRO A 158 -16.51 -1.85 5.30
N SER A 159 -15.39 -1.20 4.97
CA SER A 159 -14.84 -0.06 5.70
C SER A 159 -14.91 1.24 4.87
N VAL A 160 -15.00 2.37 5.56
CA VAL A 160 -15.16 3.70 4.95
C VAL A 160 -13.92 4.09 4.17
N ASP A 161 -12.73 3.75 4.67
CA ASP A 161 -11.45 4.02 4.03
C ASP A 161 -11.23 3.23 2.72
N LEU A 162 -11.99 2.17 2.49
CA LEU A 162 -12.01 1.39 1.25
C LEU A 162 -13.27 1.64 0.41
N ALA A 163 -14.18 2.52 0.85
CA ALA A 163 -15.36 2.87 0.07
C ALA A 163 -14.95 3.58 -1.23
N ALA A 164 -15.72 3.36 -2.31
CA ALA A 164 -15.39 3.87 -3.64
C ALA A 164 -15.18 5.39 -3.67
N ASP A 165 -16.10 6.15 -3.06
CA ASP A 165 -16.01 7.61 -2.97
C ASP A 165 -14.76 8.06 -2.20
N THR A 166 -14.45 7.39 -1.10
CA THR A 166 -13.26 7.68 -0.30
C THR A 166 -11.99 7.42 -1.12
N LEU A 167 -11.87 6.26 -1.77
CA LEU A 167 -10.71 5.92 -2.60
C LEU A 167 -10.55 6.88 -3.78
N LEU A 168 -11.65 7.33 -4.40
CA LEU A 168 -11.63 8.34 -5.45
C LEU A 168 -11.07 9.68 -4.95
N VAL A 169 -11.55 10.16 -3.80
CA VAL A 169 -11.07 11.40 -3.19
C VAL A 169 -9.60 11.26 -2.79
N LEU A 170 -9.22 10.17 -2.14
CA LEU A 170 -7.83 9.92 -1.74
C LEU A 170 -6.90 9.86 -2.95
N ALA A 171 -7.27 9.13 -4.02
CA ALA A 171 -6.49 9.06 -5.24
C ALA A 171 -6.35 10.44 -5.92
N ALA A 172 -7.45 11.22 -6.00
CA ALA A 172 -7.41 12.57 -6.55
C ALA A 172 -6.50 13.50 -5.72
N LEU A 173 -6.55 13.40 -4.39
CA LEU A 173 -5.64 14.13 -3.51
C LEU A 173 -4.18 13.78 -3.81
N MET A 174 -3.84 12.50 -3.99
CA MET A 174 -2.49 12.07 -4.35
C MET A 174 -2.05 12.64 -5.71
N THR A 175 -2.93 12.63 -6.71
CA THR A 175 -2.65 13.25 -8.03
C THR A 175 -2.38 14.74 -7.92
N VAL A 176 -3.19 15.47 -7.14
CA VAL A 176 -2.95 16.91 -6.88
C VAL A 176 -1.59 17.14 -6.21
N ARG A 177 -1.18 16.25 -5.29
CA ARG A 177 0.16 16.33 -4.69
C ARG A 177 1.26 16.13 -5.72
N THR A 178 1.12 15.18 -6.64
CA THR A 178 2.05 15.01 -7.76
C THR A 178 2.17 16.29 -8.59
N LEU A 179 1.04 16.89 -8.99
CA LEU A 179 1.03 18.11 -9.81
C LEU A 179 1.75 19.28 -9.12
N LEU A 180 1.58 19.44 -7.80
CA LEU A 180 2.29 20.48 -7.03
C LEU A 180 3.81 20.29 -7.04
N PHE A 181 4.29 19.04 -7.03
CA PHE A 181 5.71 18.75 -7.13
C PHE A 181 6.23 19.04 -8.54
N THR A 182 5.50 18.63 -9.57
CA THR A 182 5.84 18.92 -10.98
C THR A 182 5.88 20.42 -11.25
N GLN A 183 4.90 21.19 -10.77
CA GLN A 183 4.88 22.65 -10.93
C GLN A 183 6.11 23.31 -10.30
N LYS A 184 6.48 22.90 -9.08
CA LYS A 184 7.70 23.38 -8.43
C LYS A 184 8.96 23.03 -9.20
N LYS A 185 9.02 21.83 -9.78
CA LYS A 185 10.14 21.38 -10.61
C LYS A 185 10.27 22.27 -11.85
N CYS A 186 9.18 22.51 -12.58
CA CYS A 186 9.16 23.40 -13.75
C CYS A 186 9.61 24.82 -13.40
N TYR A 187 9.09 25.39 -12.30
CA TYR A 187 9.50 26.71 -11.83
C TYR A 187 11.01 26.77 -11.56
N LYS A 188 11.57 25.75 -10.90
CA LYS A 188 13.01 25.71 -10.58
C LYS A 188 13.88 25.56 -11.82
N HIS A 189 13.46 24.75 -12.80
CA HIS A 189 14.15 24.66 -14.09
C HIS A 189 14.11 25.99 -14.85
N HIS A 190 12.99 26.70 -14.84
CA HIS A 190 12.90 28.03 -15.47
C HIS A 190 13.76 29.08 -14.76
N CYS A 191 13.76 29.14 -13.42
CA CYS A 191 14.65 30.05 -12.69
C CYS A 191 16.13 29.75 -12.94
N ASN A 192 16.52 28.48 -12.99
CA ASN A 192 17.89 28.09 -13.33
C ASN A 192 18.24 28.52 -14.76
N LEU A 193 17.33 28.35 -15.74
CA LEU A 193 17.55 28.83 -17.10
C LEU A 193 17.75 30.35 -17.14
N ILE A 194 16.93 31.12 -16.42
CA ILE A 194 17.03 32.58 -16.36
C ILE A 194 18.34 33.02 -15.69
N SER A 195 18.80 32.32 -14.64
CA SER A 195 20.07 32.63 -13.97
C SER A 195 21.33 32.29 -14.78
N VAL A 196 21.19 31.47 -15.82
CA VAL A 196 22.30 31.05 -16.70
C VAL A 196 22.31 31.85 -18.02
N LEU A 197 21.26 32.65 -18.28
CA LEU A 197 21.33 33.65 -19.35
C LEU A 197 22.36 34.71 -18.94
N PRO A 198 23.38 34.98 -19.79
CA PRO A 198 24.29 36.08 -19.51
C PRO A 198 23.48 37.36 -19.40
N HIS A 199 23.75 38.19 -18.38
CA HIS A 199 23.29 39.56 -18.34
C HIS A 199 23.86 40.27 -19.59
N SER A 200 23.11 40.28 -20.69
CA SER A 200 23.37 41.20 -21.79
C SER A 200 22.98 42.59 -21.30
N ASP A 201 23.98 43.33 -20.83
CA ASP A 201 23.93 44.78 -20.63
C ASP A 201 23.29 45.43 -21.88
N PRO A 202 22.16 46.14 -21.77
CA PRO A 202 21.54 46.78 -22.93
C PRO A 202 22.22 48.10 -23.34
N PHE A 203 23.38 48.45 -22.76
CA PHE A 203 24.10 49.69 -23.10
C PHE A 203 25.62 49.51 -23.09
N ARG A 204 26.20 49.19 -24.26
CA ARG A 204 27.53 49.69 -24.65
C ARG A 204 27.49 50.10 -26.12
N CYS A 205 27.52 51.42 -26.34
CA CYS A 205 28.07 52.02 -27.56
C CYS A 205 29.58 51.86 -27.58
#